data_AF-A0AAU6R8X6-F1
#
_entry.id   AF-A0AAU6R8X6-F1
#
_cell.length_a   1.000
_cell.length_b   1.000
_cell.length_c   1.000
_cell.angle_alpha   90.00
_cell.angle_beta   90.00
_cell.angle_gamma   90.00
#
_symmetry.space_group_name_H-M   'P 1'
#
loop_
_entity.id
_entity.type
_entity.pdbx_description
1 polymer ?
#
loop_
_entity_poly.entity_id
_entity_poly.type
_entity_poly.pdbx_seq_one_letter_code
_entity_poly.pdbx_strand_id
1 'polypeptide(L)'
;MDILFQVFNTSKFKDDLISIEKEIKDKYEDYRDTWKLKNKIKIPAERIVYHHLYTAELNSFTINNLYTSAVSSDIGIIVNNEVVICLDFKTNDLCGNKTDIKKIIVEKNQNSFDNSNFSDLFTVKSNLDRRMRYKPNLPILTYVLKISYFDDGHNFKLVKNDIDFPTVQLACIPNGSLSECFDKNIISGVKTYTYDFNSKHSIIFDNKEELDKFISNNQNNVFPLKDEKNVYNRNGITLWKTTHNKRPCLAYNKNASTLRLDPDTIKLRYDSSNNEWDGIKHIIIQ
;
A
#
# COMPACT_ATOMS: atom_id res chain seq x y z
N MET A 1 -4.04 12.50 12.07
CA MET A 1 -4.42 12.85 10.69
C MET A 1 -4.21 14.34 10.42
N ASP A 2 -4.83 15.23 11.19
CA ASP A 2 -4.84 16.67 10.89
C ASP A 2 -3.46 17.31 10.80
N ILE A 3 -2.54 16.94 11.69
CA ILE A 3 -1.19 17.50 11.70
C ILE A 3 -0.44 17.18 10.40
N LEU A 4 -0.36 15.90 10.00
CA LEU A 4 0.28 15.53 8.73
C LEU A 4 -0.44 16.15 7.52
N PHE A 5 -1.75 16.29 7.58
CA PHE A 5 -2.48 17.00 6.53
C PHE A 5 -2.08 18.47 6.46
N GLN A 6 -1.90 19.16 7.58
CA GLN A 6 -1.40 20.54 7.60
C GLN A 6 0.01 20.65 7.02
N VAL A 7 0.90 19.70 7.32
CA VAL A 7 2.25 19.63 6.74
C VAL A 7 2.19 19.58 5.21
N PHE A 8 1.37 18.69 4.64
CA PHE A 8 1.34 18.47 3.19
C PHE A 8 0.34 19.36 2.44
N ASN A 9 -0.53 20.10 3.11
CA ASN A 9 -1.53 20.96 2.47
C ASN A 9 -1.11 22.45 2.39
N THR A 10 0.15 22.76 2.67
CA THR A 10 0.68 24.14 2.53
C THR A 10 0.77 24.56 1.07
N SER A 11 0.76 25.88 0.81
CA SER A 11 1.06 26.42 -0.53
C SER A 11 2.44 26.00 -0.99
N LYS A 12 3.45 26.10 -0.12
CA LYS A 12 4.83 25.72 -0.41
C LYS A 12 4.95 24.27 -0.89
N PHE A 13 4.28 23.31 -0.24
CA PHE A 13 4.31 21.91 -0.68
C PHE A 13 3.71 21.74 -2.09
N LYS A 14 2.60 22.44 -2.38
CA LYS A 14 1.95 22.39 -3.69
C LYS A 14 2.82 23.04 -4.78
N ASP A 15 3.44 24.17 -4.49
CA ASP A 15 4.32 24.89 -5.41
C ASP A 15 5.59 24.08 -5.73
N ASP A 16 6.16 23.42 -4.72
CA ASP A 16 7.30 22.52 -4.90
C ASP A 16 6.89 21.29 -5.75
N LEU A 17 5.68 20.73 -5.59
CA LEU A 17 5.17 19.68 -6.48
C LEU A 17 5.00 20.15 -7.92
N ILE A 18 4.46 21.34 -8.14
CA ILE A 18 4.34 21.95 -9.47
C ILE A 18 5.73 22.18 -10.08
N SER A 19 6.71 22.57 -9.27
CA SER A 19 8.10 22.74 -9.73
C SER A 19 8.72 21.42 -10.18
N ILE A 20 8.49 20.33 -9.44
CA ILE A 20 8.89 18.97 -9.83
C ILE A 20 8.22 18.57 -11.16
N GLU A 21 6.93 18.84 -11.33
CA GLU A 21 6.21 18.57 -12.59
C GLU A 21 6.87 19.31 -13.76
N LYS A 22 7.19 20.59 -13.58
CA LYS A 22 7.86 21.40 -14.60
C LYS A 22 9.23 20.84 -14.95
N GLU A 23 10.06 20.52 -13.96
CA GLU A 23 11.40 19.94 -14.18
C GLU A 23 11.32 18.62 -14.95
N ILE A 24 10.42 17.71 -14.56
CA ILE A 24 10.25 16.43 -15.26
C ILE A 24 9.79 16.63 -16.71
N LYS A 25 8.90 17.59 -16.97
CA LYS A 25 8.47 17.92 -18.35
C LYS A 25 9.62 18.48 -19.17
N ASP A 26 10.35 19.46 -18.62
CA ASP A 26 11.44 20.15 -19.32
C ASP A 26 12.61 19.19 -19.62
N LYS A 27 12.80 18.16 -18.77
CA LYS A 27 13.90 17.18 -18.85
C LYS A 27 13.45 15.77 -19.21
N TYR A 28 12.26 15.62 -19.77
CA TYR A 28 11.63 14.32 -19.90
C TYR A 28 12.46 13.33 -20.76
N GLU A 29 12.91 13.79 -21.93
CA GLU A 29 13.75 13.01 -22.85
C GLU A 29 15.11 12.66 -22.21
N ASP A 30 15.76 13.64 -21.57
CA ASP A 30 17.03 13.44 -20.85
C ASP A 30 16.88 12.35 -19.77
N TYR A 31 15.78 12.36 -19.01
CA TYR A 31 15.50 11.37 -17.96
C TYR A 31 15.17 10.00 -18.51
N ARG A 32 14.46 9.92 -19.64
CA ARG A 32 14.15 8.65 -20.31
C ARG A 32 15.44 7.91 -20.67
N ASP A 33 16.41 8.64 -21.24
CA ASP A 33 17.61 8.05 -21.81
C ASP A 33 18.69 7.81 -20.75
N THR A 34 18.77 8.68 -19.74
CA THR A 34 19.78 8.58 -18.67
C THR A 34 19.40 7.55 -17.60
N TRP A 35 18.14 7.55 -17.14
CA TRP A 35 17.79 6.83 -15.91
C TRP A 35 17.00 5.54 -16.16
N LYS A 36 16.45 5.29 -17.37
CA LYS A 36 15.53 4.17 -17.69
C LYS A 36 14.49 3.90 -16.58
N LEU A 37 14.14 4.94 -15.80
CA LEU A 37 13.23 4.85 -14.68
C LEU A 37 11.82 4.91 -15.23
N LYS A 38 11.06 3.82 -15.03
CA LYS A 38 9.64 3.77 -15.39
C LYS A 38 8.84 4.87 -14.68
N ASN A 39 9.24 5.26 -13.47
CA ASN A 39 8.55 6.23 -12.65
C ASN A 39 9.48 7.41 -12.33
N LYS A 40 9.29 8.52 -13.05
CA LYS A 40 10.17 9.70 -13.00
C LYS A 40 9.97 10.54 -11.74
N ILE A 41 8.75 10.58 -11.21
CA ILE A 41 8.44 11.38 -10.01
C ILE A 41 8.90 10.70 -8.72
N LYS A 42 9.14 9.38 -8.71
CA LYS A 42 9.44 8.60 -7.49
C LYS A 42 10.45 9.29 -6.55
N ILE A 43 11.64 9.62 -7.05
CA ILE A 43 12.72 10.19 -6.23
C ILE A 43 12.43 11.65 -5.84
N PRO A 44 12.04 12.56 -6.75
CA PRO A 44 11.64 13.91 -6.36
C PRO A 44 10.51 13.94 -5.33
N ALA A 45 9.50 13.08 -5.49
CA ALA A 45 8.36 13.00 -4.57
C ALA A 45 8.75 12.43 -3.19
N GLU A 46 9.70 11.50 -3.12
CA GLU A 46 10.26 11.07 -1.84
C GLU A 46 10.99 12.23 -1.13
N ARG A 47 11.83 12.97 -1.87
CA ARG A 47 12.60 14.12 -1.34
C ARG A 47 11.71 15.24 -0.80
N ILE A 48 10.66 15.62 -1.53
CA ILE A 48 9.75 16.68 -1.09
C ILE A 48 8.95 16.25 0.15
N VAL A 49 8.52 14.99 0.22
CA VAL A 49 7.82 14.46 1.41
C VAL A 49 8.74 14.53 2.63
N TYR A 50 9.99 14.07 2.51
CA TYR A 50 10.97 14.21 3.58
C TYR A 50 11.22 15.66 3.97
N HIS A 51 11.49 16.53 2.99
CA HIS A 51 11.78 17.93 3.23
C HIS A 51 10.68 18.57 4.06
N HIS A 52 9.43 18.52 3.59
CA HIS A 52 8.30 19.17 4.26
C HIS A 52 7.95 18.54 5.60
N LEU A 53 8.16 17.23 5.75
CA LEU A 53 7.96 16.58 7.05
C LEU A 53 8.99 17.05 8.09
N TYR A 54 10.27 17.14 7.72
CA TYR A 54 11.34 17.49 8.66
C TYR A 54 11.48 19.00 8.90
N THR A 55 10.99 19.84 7.99
CA THR A 55 11.01 21.31 8.14
C THR A 55 9.68 21.89 8.59
N ALA A 56 8.71 21.04 8.96
CA ALA A 56 7.40 21.53 9.38
C ALA A 56 7.49 22.27 10.73
N GLU A 57 7.21 23.57 10.71
CA GLU A 57 7.17 24.42 11.90
C GLU A 57 5.72 24.51 12.42
N LEU A 58 5.22 23.45 13.05
CA LEU A 58 3.90 23.46 13.70
C LEU A 58 4.06 23.32 15.22
N ASN A 59 3.40 24.18 16.00
CA ASN A 59 3.49 24.17 17.47
C ASN A 59 3.13 22.80 18.10
N SER A 60 2.32 21.99 17.42
CA SER A 60 1.90 20.65 17.86
C SER A 60 2.67 19.52 17.18
N PHE A 61 3.77 19.79 16.47
CA PHE A 61 4.54 18.79 15.74
C PHE A 61 6.04 19.01 15.93
N THR A 62 6.61 18.29 16.89
CA THR A 62 8.06 18.23 17.10
C THR A 62 8.54 16.81 16.87
N ILE A 63 9.46 16.63 15.92
CA ILE A 63 10.15 15.36 15.72
C ILE A 63 11.26 15.25 16.76
N ASN A 64 11.12 14.32 17.72
CA ASN A 64 12.10 14.14 18.80
C ASN A 64 13.18 13.13 18.44
N ASN A 65 12.84 12.07 17.69
CA ASN A 65 13.77 11.00 17.34
C ASN A 65 13.28 10.20 16.14
N LEU A 66 14.14 9.32 15.62
CA LEU A 66 13.77 8.31 14.64
C LEU A 66 13.17 7.08 15.32
N TYR A 67 12.21 6.43 14.65
CA TYR A 67 11.76 5.10 15.02
C TYR A 67 12.66 4.06 14.35
N THR A 68 13.52 3.42 15.12
CA THR A 68 14.65 2.61 14.62
C THR A 68 14.29 1.18 14.21
N SER A 69 13.03 0.79 14.26
CA SER A 69 12.61 -0.56 13.86
C SER A 69 12.83 -0.78 12.36
N ALA A 70 13.48 -1.89 12.02
CA ALA A 70 13.60 -2.36 10.63
C ALA A 70 12.26 -2.81 10.02
N VAL A 71 11.24 -3.06 10.85
CA VAL A 71 9.85 -3.24 10.40
C VAL A 71 9.14 -1.92 10.59
N SER A 72 9.03 -1.16 9.50
CA SER A 72 8.39 0.16 9.45
C SER A 72 8.04 0.51 8.00
N SER A 73 7.30 1.61 7.83
CA SER A 73 7.10 2.28 6.54
C SER A 73 8.37 2.99 6.07
N ASP A 74 8.34 3.64 4.91
CA ASP A 74 9.48 4.43 4.38
C ASP A 74 10.02 5.43 5.41
N ILE A 75 9.13 6.03 6.21
CA ILE A 75 9.48 6.96 7.30
C ILE A 75 8.97 6.43 8.63
N GLY A 76 9.82 6.43 9.65
CA GLY A 76 9.47 6.17 11.04
C GLY A 76 10.04 7.24 11.97
N ILE A 77 9.19 8.01 12.63
CA ILE A 77 9.60 9.12 13.52
C ILE A 77 8.81 9.11 14.82
N ILE A 78 9.43 9.60 15.90
CA ILE A 78 8.80 9.86 17.20
C ILE A 78 8.43 11.33 17.26
N VAL A 79 7.14 11.61 17.49
CA VAL A 79 6.59 12.96 17.52
C VAL A 79 6.07 13.28 18.92
N ASN A 80 6.43 14.47 19.41
CA ASN A 80 6.13 15.02 20.73
C ASN A 80 6.45 14.09 21.93
N ASN A 81 7.28 13.06 21.74
CA ASN A 81 7.48 11.94 22.67
C ASN A 81 6.19 11.18 23.06
N GLU A 82 5.13 11.30 22.27
CA GLU A 82 3.81 10.72 22.57
C GLU A 82 3.43 9.59 21.60
N VAL A 83 3.96 9.63 20.38
CA VAL A 83 3.53 8.74 19.31
C VAL A 83 4.64 8.45 18.32
N VAL A 84 4.62 7.24 17.75
CA VAL A 84 5.39 6.92 16.54
C VAL A 84 4.51 7.15 15.33
N ILE A 85 5.00 7.91 14.35
CA ILE A 85 4.40 8.03 13.03
C ILE A 85 5.21 7.17 12.06
N CYS A 86 4.54 6.19 11.47
CA CYS A 86 5.04 5.43 10.32
C CYS A 86 4.33 5.94 9.06
N LEU A 87 5.04 6.65 8.19
CA LEU A 87 4.51 7.19 6.95
C LEU A 87 5.09 6.42 5.76
N ASP A 88 4.20 5.79 5.00
CA ASP A 88 4.50 5.09 3.76
C ASP A 88 4.14 6.00 2.59
N PHE A 89 5.04 6.14 1.62
CA PHE A 89 4.84 7.03 0.49
C PHE A 89 4.68 6.21 -0.80
N LYS A 90 3.69 6.57 -1.61
CA LYS A 90 3.42 5.93 -2.90
C LYS A 90 3.20 6.98 -3.99
N THR A 91 3.45 6.55 -5.21
CA THR A 91 3.18 7.33 -6.42
C THR A 91 2.26 6.50 -7.31
N ASN A 92 1.24 7.14 -7.86
CA ASN A 92 0.21 6.50 -8.66
C ASN A 92 0.12 7.12 -10.04
N ASP A 93 0.52 6.35 -11.04
CA ASP A 93 0.31 6.68 -12.45
C ASP A 93 -1.10 6.28 -12.90
N LEU A 94 -1.89 7.26 -13.34
CA LEU A 94 -3.25 7.06 -13.84
C LEU A 94 -3.30 6.49 -15.25
N CYS A 95 -2.22 6.55 -16.03
CA CYS A 95 -2.16 5.91 -17.35
C CYS A 95 -2.14 4.38 -17.19
N GLY A 96 -1.26 3.85 -16.34
CA GLY A 96 -1.12 2.41 -16.13
C GLY A 96 -2.00 1.80 -15.03
N ASN A 97 -2.36 2.54 -13.97
CA ASN A 97 -2.89 1.96 -12.72
C ASN A 97 -4.11 2.70 -12.16
N LYS A 98 -5.03 3.15 -13.01
CA LYS A 98 -6.22 3.90 -12.60
C LYS A 98 -7.11 3.20 -11.54
N THR A 99 -7.10 1.87 -11.47
CA THR A 99 -7.91 1.12 -10.48
C THR A 99 -7.30 1.15 -9.07
N ASP A 100 -5.98 1.24 -8.95
CA ASP A 100 -5.27 1.17 -7.66
C ASP A 100 -5.35 2.51 -6.89
N ILE A 101 -5.63 3.64 -7.57
CA ILE A 101 -5.70 4.95 -6.91
C ILE A 101 -6.81 5.06 -5.86
N LYS A 102 -7.97 4.42 -6.12
CA LYS A 102 -9.10 4.41 -5.20
C LYS A 102 -8.85 3.49 -4.00
N LYS A 103 -7.83 2.63 -4.05
CA LYS A 103 -7.52 1.68 -2.99
C LYS A 103 -6.36 2.18 -2.14
N ILE A 104 -6.38 1.83 -0.85
CA ILE A 104 -5.22 2.01 0.02
C ILE A 104 -4.46 0.69 -0.02
N ILE A 105 -3.19 0.74 -0.40
CA ILE A 105 -2.37 -0.45 -0.64
C ILE A 105 -1.28 -0.49 0.41
N VAL A 106 -1.17 -1.61 1.12
CA VAL A 106 -0.14 -1.79 2.15
C VAL A 106 0.51 -3.15 2.10
N GLU A 107 1.76 -3.18 2.53
CA GLU A 107 2.51 -4.40 2.77
C GLU A 107 2.47 -4.79 4.26
N LYS A 108 2.80 -6.05 4.54
CA LYS A 108 2.83 -6.61 5.90
C LYS A 108 3.68 -5.80 6.89
N ASN A 109 4.78 -5.19 6.45
CA ASN A 109 5.69 -4.43 7.31
C ASN A 109 5.23 -2.99 7.56
N GLN A 110 4.18 -2.55 6.86
CA GLN A 110 3.73 -1.15 6.86
C GLN A 110 2.50 -0.94 7.75
N ASN A 111 1.84 -2.00 8.21
CA ASN A 111 0.63 -1.91 9.02
C ASN A 111 0.63 -2.94 10.16
N SER A 112 -0.14 -2.67 11.21
CA SER A 112 -0.25 -3.52 12.42
C SER A 112 -1.63 -4.16 12.59
N PHE A 113 -2.54 -3.95 11.63
CA PHE A 113 -3.95 -4.33 11.77
C PHE A 113 -4.13 -5.85 11.71
N ASP A 114 -4.94 -6.40 12.62
CA ASP A 114 -5.32 -7.80 12.65
C ASP A 114 -6.48 -8.06 11.68
N ASN A 115 -6.19 -8.81 10.61
CA ASN A 115 -7.15 -9.19 9.57
C ASN A 115 -7.49 -10.68 9.62
N SER A 116 -7.55 -11.27 10.82
CA SER A 116 -7.83 -12.70 11.00
C SER A 116 -9.19 -13.16 10.48
N ASN A 117 -10.16 -12.24 10.33
CA ASN A 117 -11.48 -12.55 9.76
C ASN A 117 -11.58 -12.35 8.23
N PHE A 118 -10.45 -12.10 7.54
CA PHE A 118 -10.49 -11.84 6.09
C PHE A 118 -10.75 -13.09 5.24
N SER A 119 -10.12 -14.23 5.57
CA SER A 119 -10.20 -15.43 4.75
C SER A 119 -9.95 -16.69 5.57
N ASP A 120 -10.76 -17.72 5.31
CA ASP A 120 -10.56 -19.07 5.85
C ASP A 120 -9.49 -19.87 5.08
N LEU A 121 -9.05 -19.37 3.91
CA LEU A 121 -8.14 -20.08 3.02
C LEU A 121 -6.66 -19.86 3.37
N PHE A 122 -6.33 -18.71 3.96
CA PHE A 122 -4.97 -18.36 4.37
C PHE A 122 -4.98 -17.26 5.42
N THR A 123 -3.95 -17.25 6.26
CA THR A 123 -3.77 -16.19 7.25
C THR A 123 -3.18 -14.93 6.62
N VAL A 124 -3.76 -13.78 6.96
CA VAL A 124 -3.14 -12.47 6.70
C VAL A 124 -2.37 -12.04 7.94
N LYS A 125 -1.06 -11.82 7.78
CA LYS A 125 -0.19 -11.39 8.86
C LYS A 125 0.35 -9.99 8.62
N SER A 126 0.17 -9.16 9.63
CA SER A 126 0.79 -7.84 9.78
C SER A 126 2.01 -7.96 10.69
N ASN A 127 3.11 -7.33 10.30
CA ASN A 127 4.41 -7.44 11.00
C ASN A 127 4.73 -6.20 11.82
N LEU A 128 4.14 -5.03 11.50
CA LEU A 128 4.37 -3.82 12.28
C LEU A 128 3.75 -4.00 13.67
N ASP A 129 4.50 -3.66 14.70
CA ASP A 129 3.97 -3.72 16.05
C ASP A 129 2.88 -2.66 16.27
N ARG A 130 1.96 -2.92 17.19
CA ARG A 130 0.90 -1.96 17.56
C ARG A 130 1.46 -0.79 18.38
N ARG A 131 2.55 -1.03 19.11
CA ARG A 131 3.25 -0.07 19.97
C ARG A 131 4.74 -0.36 19.95
N MET A 132 5.57 0.62 20.33
CA MET A 132 7.00 0.42 20.49
C MET A 132 7.31 -0.67 21.52
N ARG A 133 8.20 -1.61 21.18
CA ARG A 133 8.59 -2.69 22.11
C ARG A 133 9.34 -2.19 23.34
N TYR A 134 10.15 -1.17 23.18
CA TYR A 134 10.98 -0.60 24.24
C TYR A 134 10.36 0.70 24.78
N LYS A 135 10.73 1.07 26.01
CA LYS A 135 10.23 2.31 26.61
C LYS A 135 10.75 3.55 25.83
N PRO A 136 9.91 4.59 25.68
CA PRO A 136 8.50 4.63 26.05
C PRO A 136 7.64 3.79 25.07
N ASN A 137 6.70 2.98 25.60
CA ASN A 137 5.83 2.07 24.84
C ASN A 137 4.76 2.86 24.05
N LEU A 138 5.20 3.69 23.11
CA LEU A 138 4.36 4.63 22.38
C LEU A 138 3.47 3.90 21.35
N PRO A 139 2.23 4.35 21.13
CA PRO A 139 1.41 3.86 20.03
C PRO A 139 2.08 4.15 18.68
N ILE A 140 1.92 3.21 17.73
CA ILE A 140 2.43 3.37 16.35
C ILE A 140 1.25 3.68 15.44
N LEU A 141 1.24 4.85 14.82
CA LEU A 141 0.23 5.26 13.85
C LEU A 141 0.79 5.14 12.44
N THR A 142 0.05 4.43 11.58
CA THR A 142 0.42 4.23 10.18
C THR A 142 -0.34 5.19 9.28
N TYR A 143 0.39 5.81 8.36
CA TYR A 143 -0.14 6.67 7.31
C TYR A 143 0.37 6.23 5.95
N VAL A 144 -0.44 6.44 4.92
CA VAL A 144 -0.06 6.25 3.51
C VAL A 144 -0.31 7.57 2.78
N LEU A 145 0.73 8.18 2.22
CA LEU A 145 0.64 9.36 1.38
C LEU A 145 0.85 8.96 -0.09
N LYS A 146 -0.14 9.24 -0.93
CA LYS A 146 -0.12 8.91 -2.36
C LYS A 146 -0.09 10.18 -3.18
N ILE A 147 0.83 10.28 -4.14
CA ILE A 147 0.86 11.36 -5.14
C ILE A 147 0.43 10.81 -6.49
N SER A 148 -0.58 11.45 -7.07
CA SER A 148 -1.23 11.03 -8.32
C SER A 148 -0.72 11.82 -9.50
N TYR A 149 -0.39 11.14 -10.59
CA TYR A 149 0.12 11.74 -11.82
C TYR A 149 -0.27 10.92 -13.06
N PHE A 150 -0.06 11.49 -14.24
CA PHE A 150 -0.13 10.83 -15.54
C PHE A 150 1.28 10.77 -16.13
N ASP A 151 1.72 9.59 -16.57
CA ASP A 151 2.92 9.40 -17.38
C ASP A 151 2.59 8.42 -18.51
N ASP A 152 2.52 8.91 -19.75
CA ASP A 152 2.20 8.10 -20.94
C ASP A 152 3.47 7.57 -21.66
N GLY A 153 4.66 7.77 -21.07
CA GLY A 153 5.93 7.44 -21.72
C GLY A 153 6.52 8.57 -22.56
N HIS A 154 5.78 9.65 -22.82
CA HIS A 154 6.21 10.84 -23.58
C HIS A 154 5.93 12.16 -22.84
N ASN A 155 4.90 12.21 -22.03
CA ASN A 155 4.43 13.36 -21.28
C ASN A 155 4.24 12.98 -19.82
N PHE A 156 4.53 13.93 -18.93
CA PHE A 156 4.30 13.83 -17.50
C PHE A 156 3.32 14.91 -17.06
N LYS A 157 2.38 14.62 -16.16
CA LYS A 157 1.53 15.65 -15.55
C LYS A 157 1.07 15.24 -14.16
N LEU A 158 1.06 16.15 -13.18
CA LEU A 158 0.33 15.89 -11.93
C LEU A 158 -1.18 15.87 -12.18
N VAL A 159 -1.93 15.07 -11.43
CA VAL A 159 -3.38 15.20 -11.45
C VAL A 159 -3.77 16.53 -10.80
N LYS A 160 -4.62 17.32 -11.46
CA LYS A 160 -5.06 18.65 -11.01
C LYS A 160 -6.56 18.79 -11.26
N ASN A 161 -7.24 19.57 -10.42
CA ASN A 161 -8.68 19.87 -10.54
C ASN A 161 -9.59 18.64 -10.67
N ASP A 162 -9.22 17.52 -10.04
CA ASP A 162 -9.97 16.27 -10.10
C ASP A 162 -10.30 15.81 -8.69
N ILE A 163 -11.61 15.70 -8.40
CA ILE A 163 -12.11 15.31 -7.08
C ILE A 163 -12.11 13.79 -6.89
N ASP A 164 -12.28 13.04 -7.98
CA ASP A 164 -12.27 11.58 -7.97
C ASP A 164 -10.85 11.03 -7.91
N PHE A 165 -9.89 11.81 -8.40
CA PHE A 165 -8.48 11.50 -8.44
C PHE A 165 -7.66 12.66 -7.86
N PRO A 166 -7.59 12.81 -6.52
CA PRO A 166 -6.88 13.93 -5.91
C PRO A 166 -5.39 13.90 -6.23
N THR A 167 -4.77 15.08 -6.31
CA THR A 167 -3.32 15.22 -6.52
C THR A 167 -2.55 14.48 -5.44
N VAL A 168 -2.99 14.63 -4.18
CA VAL A 168 -2.44 13.88 -3.04
C VAL A 168 -3.58 13.30 -2.20
N GLN A 169 -3.42 12.04 -1.80
CA GLN A 169 -4.28 11.38 -0.82
C GLN A 169 -3.46 10.98 0.39
N LEU A 170 -3.89 11.39 1.58
CA LEU A 170 -3.34 10.95 2.86
C LEU A 170 -4.36 10.04 3.55
N ALA A 171 -4.01 8.79 3.77
CA ALA A 171 -4.83 7.84 4.50
C ALA A 171 -4.17 7.48 5.84
N CYS A 172 -4.96 7.33 6.89
CA CYS A 172 -4.49 6.80 8.17
C CYS A 172 -5.04 5.39 8.34
N ILE A 173 -4.20 4.41 8.64
CA ILE A 173 -4.65 3.04 8.82
C ILE A 173 -4.94 2.82 10.29
N PRO A 174 -6.09 2.22 10.67
CA PRO A 174 -6.36 1.90 12.06
C PRO A 174 -5.22 1.07 12.66
N ASN A 175 -4.78 1.44 13.86
CA ASN A 175 -3.80 0.65 14.59
C ASN A 175 -4.40 -0.72 14.94
N GLY A 176 -3.59 -1.79 14.98
CA GLY A 176 -4.08 -3.13 15.31
C GLY A 176 -4.68 -3.30 16.71
N SER A 177 -4.51 -2.33 17.60
CA SER A 177 -5.23 -2.30 18.88
C SER A 177 -6.72 -2.00 18.71
N LEU A 178 -7.12 -1.46 17.55
CA LEU A 178 -8.51 -1.13 17.22
C LEU A 178 -9.16 -2.21 16.35
N SER A 179 -8.52 -3.35 16.10
CA SER A 179 -9.00 -4.31 15.11
C SER A 179 -10.37 -4.91 15.43
N GLU A 180 -10.72 -5.09 16.70
CA GLU A 180 -12.05 -5.53 17.12
C GLU A 180 -13.16 -4.55 16.70
N CYS A 181 -12.85 -3.24 16.59
CA CYS A 181 -13.83 -2.23 16.18
C CYS A 181 -14.18 -2.27 14.70
N PHE A 182 -13.51 -3.13 13.91
CA PHE A 182 -13.78 -3.33 12.48
C PHE A 182 -13.92 -4.82 12.17
N ASP A 183 -14.45 -5.60 13.11
CA ASP A 183 -14.68 -7.05 12.96
C ASP A 183 -13.44 -7.83 12.50
N LYS A 184 -12.24 -7.33 12.84
CA LYS A 184 -10.94 -7.87 12.38
C LYS A 184 -10.85 -8.04 10.86
N ASN A 185 -11.43 -7.13 10.10
CA ASN A 185 -11.34 -7.15 8.64
C ASN A 185 -11.48 -5.74 8.04
N ILE A 186 -10.40 -5.25 7.44
CA ILE A 186 -10.41 -3.98 6.67
C ILE A 186 -9.94 -4.19 5.22
N ILE A 187 -9.85 -5.43 4.76
CA ILE A 187 -9.30 -5.78 3.45
C ILE A 187 -10.44 -5.91 2.42
N SER A 188 -10.30 -5.23 1.29
CA SER A 188 -11.17 -5.41 0.11
C SER A 188 -10.59 -6.34 -0.95
N GLY A 189 -9.33 -6.77 -0.79
CA GLY A 189 -8.73 -7.82 -1.60
C GLY A 189 -7.22 -7.92 -1.44
N VAL A 190 -6.62 -8.95 -2.04
CA VAL A 190 -5.17 -9.14 -2.06
C VAL A 190 -4.59 -8.71 -3.41
N LYS A 191 -3.49 -7.95 -3.39
CA LYS A 191 -2.78 -7.52 -4.60
C LYS A 191 -1.73 -8.53 -5.04
N THR A 192 -0.95 -9.04 -4.09
CA THR A 192 0.11 -10.01 -4.34
C THR A 192 0.14 -11.05 -3.23
N TYR A 193 0.55 -12.26 -3.60
CA TYR A 193 0.70 -13.40 -2.69
C TYR A 193 2.16 -13.87 -2.68
N THR A 194 2.57 -14.47 -1.58
CA THR A 194 3.84 -15.18 -1.48
C THR A 194 3.60 -16.67 -1.71
N TYR A 195 4.29 -17.26 -2.68
CA TYR A 195 4.14 -18.68 -3.00
C TYR A 195 5.38 -19.49 -2.58
N ASP A 196 5.16 -20.76 -2.24
CA ASP A 196 6.23 -21.74 -2.07
C ASP A 196 6.40 -22.59 -3.32
N PHE A 197 7.26 -22.18 -4.24
CA PHE A 197 7.50 -22.95 -5.48
C PHE A 197 8.31 -24.23 -5.26
N ASN A 198 9.00 -24.36 -4.11
CA ASN A 198 9.81 -25.54 -3.77
C ASN A 198 9.04 -26.57 -2.93
N SER A 199 7.83 -26.23 -2.49
CA SER A 199 6.94 -27.16 -1.81
C SER A 199 6.66 -28.37 -2.70
N LYS A 200 6.64 -29.57 -2.10
CA LYS A 200 6.22 -30.82 -2.77
C LYS A 200 4.81 -30.77 -3.37
N HIS A 201 4.01 -29.78 -2.97
CA HIS A 201 2.64 -29.58 -3.44
C HIS A 201 2.56 -28.68 -4.67
N SER A 202 3.58 -27.86 -4.91
CA SER A 202 3.64 -26.95 -6.04
C SER A 202 4.07 -27.69 -7.30
N ILE A 203 3.47 -27.33 -8.44
CA ILE A 203 3.70 -27.96 -9.74
C ILE A 203 3.95 -26.86 -10.76
N ILE A 204 5.06 -26.96 -11.48
CA ILE A 204 5.43 -26.05 -12.56
C ILE A 204 5.26 -26.79 -13.89
N PHE A 205 4.60 -26.15 -14.84
CA PHE A 205 4.33 -26.71 -16.17
C PHE A 205 5.21 -26.02 -17.21
N ASP A 206 5.50 -26.65 -18.34
CA ASP A 206 6.30 -25.99 -19.39
C ASP A 206 5.48 -24.89 -20.08
N ASN A 207 4.17 -25.11 -20.23
CA ASN A 207 3.25 -24.21 -20.91
C ASN A 207 1.83 -24.29 -20.34
N LYS A 208 0.96 -23.39 -20.80
CA LYS A 208 -0.42 -23.27 -20.29
C LYS A 208 -1.29 -24.47 -20.69
N GLU A 209 -1.03 -25.07 -21.86
CA GLU A 209 -1.78 -26.22 -22.35
C GLU A 209 -1.60 -27.43 -21.43
N GLU A 210 -0.38 -27.68 -20.97
CA GLU A 210 -0.09 -28.74 -19.98
C GLU A 210 -0.80 -28.52 -18.65
N LEU A 211 -0.79 -27.28 -18.14
CA LEU A 211 -1.53 -26.94 -16.92
C LEU A 211 -3.03 -27.21 -17.08
N ASP A 212 -3.62 -26.75 -18.19
CA ASP A 212 -5.05 -26.88 -18.43
C ASP A 212 -5.44 -28.36 -18.66
N LYS A 213 -4.58 -29.16 -19.34
CA LYS A 213 -4.71 -30.62 -19.45
C LYS A 213 -4.60 -31.32 -18.09
N PHE A 214 -3.65 -30.91 -17.25
CA PHE A 214 -3.47 -31.47 -15.91
C PHE A 214 -4.73 -31.26 -15.06
N ILE A 215 -5.27 -30.04 -15.02
CA ILE A 215 -6.52 -29.73 -14.29
C ILE A 215 -7.67 -30.58 -14.84
N SER A 216 -7.82 -30.66 -16.17
CA SER A 216 -8.91 -31.40 -16.82
C SER A 216 -8.85 -32.90 -16.57
N ASN A 217 -7.66 -33.50 -16.61
CA ASN A 217 -7.48 -34.93 -16.38
C ASN A 217 -7.60 -35.33 -14.90
N ASN A 218 -7.47 -34.36 -13.98
CA ASN A 218 -7.49 -34.61 -12.54
C ASN A 218 -8.71 -34.00 -11.84
N GLN A 219 -9.81 -33.73 -12.55
CA GLN A 219 -10.99 -33.03 -11.99
C GLN A 219 -11.54 -33.63 -10.69
N ASN A 220 -11.42 -34.95 -10.49
CA ASN A 220 -11.84 -35.61 -9.25
C ASN A 220 -10.98 -35.24 -8.02
N ASN A 221 -9.73 -34.86 -8.25
CA ASN A 221 -8.74 -34.60 -7.20
C ASN A 221 -8.18 -33.17 -7.25
N VAL A 222 -8.46 -32.41 -8.31
CA VAL A 222 -8.03 -31.04 -8.56
C VAL A 222 -9.24 -30.27 -9.09
N PHE A 223 -9.92 -29.55 -8.21
CA PHE A 223 -11.13 -28.82 -8.56
C PHE A 223 -11.03 -27.36 -8.07
N PRO A 224 -11.62 -26.41 -8.81
CA PRO A 224 -11.62 -25.02 -8.39
C PRO A 224 -12.38 -24.86 -7.07
N LEU A 225 -11.86 -24.03 -6.17
CA LEU A 225 -12.65 -23.59 -5.02
C LEU A 225 -13.75 -22.65 -5.51
N LYS A 226 -14.95 -22.83 -4.97
CA LYS A 226 -16.13 -22.03 -5.31
C LYS A 226 -15.78 -20.54 -5.11
N ASP A 227 -16.14 -19.73 -6.09
CA ASP A 227 -15.92 -18.27 -6.12
C ASP A 227 -14.48 -17.77 -6.38
N GLU A 228 -13.49 -18.67 -6.50
CA GLU A 228 -12.09 -18.30 -6.83
C GLU A 228 -11.56 -19.02 -8.08
N LYS A 229 -11.67 -18.36 -9.25
CA LYS A 229 -11.29 -18.92 -10.57
C LYS A 229 -9.83 -19.39 -10.69
N ASN A 230 -8.95 -18.94 -9.81
CA ASN A 230 -7.52 -19.25 -9.83
C ASN A 230 -7.08 -20.11 -8.64
N VAL A 231 -8.00 -20.61 -7.83
CA VAL A 231 -7.67 -21.40 -6.64
C VAL A 231 -8.25 -22.79 -6.78
N TYR A 232 -7.43 -23.78 -6.49
CA TYR A 232 -7.72 -25.20 -6.69
C TYR A 232 -7.48 -25.95 -5.39
N ASN A 233 -8.37 -26.86 -5.04
CA ASN A 233 -8.11 -27.87 -4.02
C ASN A 233 -7.47 -29.09 -4.68
N ARG A 234 -6.31 -29.53 -4.17
CA ARG A 234 -5.69 -30.80 -4.53
C ARG A 234 -5.49 -31.67 -3.31
N ASN A 235 -6.29 -32.73 -3.16
CA ASN A 235 -6.22 -33.66 -2.02
C ASN A 235 -6.24 -32.95 -0.66
N GLY A 236 -7.11 -31.95 -0.49
CA GLY A 236 -7.22 -31.17 0.75
C GLY A 236 -6.24 -30.00 0.86
N ILE A 237 -5.43 -29.74 -0.17
CA ILE A 237 -4.43 -28.66 -0.19
C ILE A 237 -4.85 -27.58 -1.16
N THR A 238 -4.89 -26.33 -0.69
CA THR A 238 -5.23 -25.19 -1.52
C THR A 238 -4.01 -24.71 -2.32
N LEU A 239 -4.15 -24.63 -3.64
CA LEU A 239 -3.11 -24.23 -4.59
C LEU A 239 -3.63 -23.11 -5.50
N TRP A 240 -2.75 -22.17 -5.84
CA TRP A 240 -3.08 -21.02 -6.68
C TRP A 240 -2.45 -21.17 -8.06
N LYS A 241 -3.25 -20.94 -9.10
CA LYS A 241 -2.78 -20.79 -10.47
C LYS A 241 -2.02 -19.48 -10.61
N THR A 242 -0.72 -19.57 -10.88
CA THR A 242 0.17 -18.41 -10.97
C THR A 242 1.32 -18.68 -11.97
N THR A 243 2.34 -17.83 -11.99
CA THR A 243 3.52 -17.99 -12.83
C THR A 243 4.82 -17.92 -12.01
N HIS A 244 5.78 -18.76 -12.37
CA HIS A 244 7.14 -18.75 -11.83
C HIS A 244 8.13 -18.79 -12.99
N ASN A 245 9.04 -17.81 -13.08
CA ASN A 245 9.99 -17.70 -14.19
C ASN A 245 9.34 -17.81 -15.58
N LYS A 246 8.21 -17.11 -15.76
CA LYS A 246 7.35 -17.12 -16.98
C LYS A 246 6.67 -18.46 -17.30
N ARG A 247 6.81 -19.47 -16.43
CA ARG A 247 6.14 -20.76 -16.56
C ARG A 247 4.87 -20.80 -15.71
N PRO A 248 3.75 -21.33 -16.24
CA PRO A 248 2.54 -21.49 -15.45
C PRO A 248 2.72 -22.56 -14.36
N CYS A 249 2.08 -22.36 -13.22
CA CYS A 249 2.20 -23.26 -12.08
C CYS A 249 0.93 -23.27 -11.22
N LEU A 250 0.74 -24.36 -10.49
CA LEU A 250 -0.12 -24.44 -9.32
C LEU A 250 0.79 -24.39 -8.11
N ALA A 251 0.72 -23.30 -7.33
CA ALA A 251 1.65 -23.07 -6.23
C ALA A 251 0.94 -22.98 -4.88
N TYR A 252 1.57 -23.53 -3.86
CA TYR A 252 1.12 -23.38 -2.48
C TYR A 252 1.29 -21.93 -2.02
N ASN A 253 0.21 -21.31 -1.56
CA ASN A 253 0.22 -19.94 -1.03
C ASN A 253 0.66 -19.95 0.43
N LYS A 254 1.73 -19.22 0.76
CA LYS A 254 2.17 -19.05 2.15
C LYS A 254 1.41 -17.97 2.89
N ASN A 255 1.08 -16.87 2.20
CA ASN A 255 0.40 -15.69 2.76
C ASN A 255 0.10 -14.66 1.67
N ALA A 256 -0.85 -13.77 1.97
CA ALA A 256 -0.95 -12.49 1.28
C ALA A 256 0.26 -11.59 1.61
N SER A 257 0.84 -10.97 0.59
CA SER A 257 2.03 -10.10 0.72
C SER A 257 1.66 -8.62 0.72
N THR A 258 0.82 -8.22 -0.24
CA THR A 258 0.34 -6.84 -0.38
C THR A 258 -1.19 -6.84 -0.39
N LEU A 259 -1.79 -6.00 0.43
CA LEU A 259 -3.22 -5.93 0.68
C LEU A 259 -3.81 -4.66 0.06
N ARG A 260 -5.07 -4.75 -0.39
CA ARG A 260 -5.92 -3.62 -0.72
C ARG A 260 -6.91 -3.43 0.42
N LEU A 261 -6.85 -2.29 1.08
CA LEU A 261 -7.79 -1.96 2.14
C LEU A 261 -9.05 -1.35 1.56
N ASP A 262 -10.16 -1.51 2.27
CA ASP A 262 -11.43 -0.90 1.91
C ASP A 262 -11.45 0.60 2.28
N PRO A 263 -11.56 1.52 1.32
CA PRO A 263 -11.54 2.95 1.61
C PRO A 263 -12.73 3.40 2.46
N ASP A 264 -13.91 2.81 2.27
CA ASP A 264 -15.12 3.22 2.98
C ASP A 264 -15.01 2.88 4.47
N THR A 265 -14.54 1.67 4.77
CA THR A 265 -14.19 1.24 6.14
C THR A 265 -13.13 2.13 6.80
N ILE A 266 -12.18 2.66 6.03
CA ILE A 266 -11.12 3.55 6.55
C ILE A 266 -11.62 4.98 6.73
N LYS A 267 -12.51 5.45 5.86
CA LYS A 267 -12.97 6.84 5.80
C LYS A 267 -13.87 7.18 6.98
N LEU A 268 -14.90 6.37 7.24
CA LEU A 268 -15.90 6.63 8.27
C LEU A 268 -15.51 5.98 9.58
N ARG A 269 -14.94 6.78 10.49
CA ARG A 269 -14.59 6.37 11.85
C ARG A 269 -15.10 7.39 12.86
N TYR A 270 -15.08 6.99 14.13
CA TYR A 270 -15.41 7.85 15.24
C TYR A 270 -14.22 7.99 16.18
N ASP A 271 -14.03 9.18 16.75
CA ASP A 271 -13.04 9.42 17.80
C ASP A 271 -13.54 8.91 19.17
N SER A 272 -12.73 9.09 20.22
CA SER A 272 -13.08 8.67 21.58
C SER A 272 -14.26 9.43 22.19
N SER A 273 -14.67 10.55 21.57
CA SER A 273 -15.83 11.35 21.96
C SER A 273 -17.03 11.10 21.05
N ASN A 274 -16.96 10.07 20.19
CA ASN A 274 -17.96 9.70 19.21
C ASN A 274 -18.22 10.76 18.12
N ASN A 275 -17.27 11.65 17.87
CA ASN A 275 -17.32 12.55 16.72
C ASN A 275 -16.81 11.83 15.47
N GLU A 276 -17.38 12.14 14.32
CA GLU A 276 -16.87 11.65 13.04
C GLU A 276 -15.41 12.08 12.84
N TRP A 277 -14.61 11.12 12.41
CA TRP A 277 -13.19 11.28 12.17
C TRP A 277 -12.85 10.79 10.77
N ASP A 278 -12.36 11.69 9.93
CA ASP A 278 -12.05 11.39 8.53
C ASP A 278 -10.68 10.72 8.39
N GLY A 279 -10.72 9.44 8.05
CA GLY A 279 -9.52 8.63 7.85
C GLY A 279 -8.82 8.79 6.51
N ILE A 280 -9.38 9.57 5.58
CA ILE A 280 -8.78 9.83 4.27
C ILE A 280 -8.95 11.29 3.88
N LYS A 281 -7.85 12.04 3.81
CA LYS A 281 -7.86 13.43 3.35
C LYS A 281 -7.26 13.59 1.96
N HIS A 282 -7.82 14.54 1.22
CA HIS A 282 -7.44 14.83 -0.16
C HIS A 282 -6.88 16.24 -0.28
N ILE A 283 -5.86 16.40 -1.12
CA ILE A 283 -5.31 17.69 -1.53
C ILE A 283 -5.41 17.76 -3.04
N ILE A 284 -6.04 18.83 -3.53
CA ILE A 284 -6.23 19.10 -4.95
C ILE A 284 -5.43 20.36 -5.29
N ILE A 285 -4.49 20.21 -6.23
CA ILE A 285 -3.78 21.34 -6.84
C ILE A 285 -4.63 21.86 -8.01
N GLN A 286 -4.70 23.18 -8.12
CA GLN A 286 -5.37 23.88 -9.22
C GLN A 286 -4.46 24.05 -10.44
#